data_AF-A0A1V5LR79-F1
#
_entry.id   AF-A0A1V5LR79-F1
#
_cell.length_a   1.000
_cell.length_b   1.000
_cell.length_c   1.000
_cell.angle_alpha   90.00
_cell.angle_beta   90.00
_cell.angle_gamma   90.00
#
_symmetry.space_group_name_H-M   'P 1'
#
loop_
_entity.id
_entity.type
_entity.pdbx_description
1 polymer ?
#
loop_
_entity_poly.entity_id
_entity_poly.type
_entity_poly.pdbx_seq_one_letter_code
_entity_poly.pdbx_strand_id
1 'polypeptide(L)'
;MNEKHELSSAADWNNPAWEKLWLYNLHYFDDLNAEGGAARSDWHRALITRWVAENPVGKGNGWEPYPLSLRIVNWVKWAWAGNELPPVAVESLALQAHFLSRRLEWHILGNHLLANAKALIFAGLFFDGMEAERWLATGAAIFSRQLGEQVLSDGGHFERSPMYHAQVLEDVLDVVNALQTFPDPASAERAAG
;
A
#
# COMPACT_ATOMS: atom_id res chain seq x y z
N MET A 1 5.24 18.56 -0.10
CA MET A 1 4.65 19.37 0.99
C MET A 1 5.77 20.02 1.78
N ASN A 2 5.60 21.27 2.23
CA ASN A 2 6.64 22.04 2.94
C ASN A 2 6.43 22.13 4.46
N GLU A 3 5.43 21.44 4.99
CA GLU A 3 5.08 21.45 6.41
C GLU A 3 5.69 20.26 7.16
N LYS A 4 6.16 20.51 8.39
CA LYS A 4 6.77 19.51 9.27
C LYS A 4 6.03 19.50 10.61
N HIS A 5 5.73 18.31 11.09
CA HIS A 5 5.18 18.09 12.43
C HIS A 5 5.94 16.96 13.15
N GLU A 6 5.78 16.90 14.46
CA GLU A 6 6.38 15.89 15.33
C GLU A 6 5.29 15.01 15.95
N LEU A 7 5.46 13.70 15.88
CA LEU A 7 4.53 12.72 16.48
C LEU A 7 4.84 12.54 17.97
N SER A 8 4.31 13.42 18.81
CA SER A 8 4.54 13.41 20.26
C SER A 8 3.63 12.44 21.01
N SER A 9 2.46 12.11 20.46
CA SER A 9 1.44 11.27 21.10
C SER A 9 0.64 10.45 20.08
N ALA A 10 -0.13 9.46 20.56
CA ALA A 10 -1.01 8.66 19.72
C ALA A 10 -2.13 9.48 19.04
N ALA A 11 -2.53 10.62 19.62
CA ALA A 11 -3.53 11.49 19.02
C ALA A 11 -3.01 12.16 17.74
N ASP A 12 -1.68 12.30 17.59
CA ASP A 12 -1.07 13.03 16.48
C ASP A 12 -1.25 12.33 15.12
N TRP A 13 -1.42 11.00 15.12
CA TRP A 13 -1.79 10.24 13.91
C TRP A 13 -3.07 10.77 13.24
N ASN A 14 -3.98 11.36 14.02
CA ASN A 14 -5.26 11.85 13.56
C ASN A 14 -5.52 13.28 14.02
N ASN A 15 -4.47 14.09 14.17
CA ASN A 15 -4.58 15.44 14.70
C ASN A 15 -5.49 16.31 13.81
N PRO A 16 -6.66 16.76 14.28
CA PRO A 16 -7.59 17.52 13.44
C PRO A 16 -7.09 18.93 13.11
N ALA A 17 -6.01 19.40 13.75
CA ALA A 17 -5.38 20.67 13.44
C ALA A 17 -4.40 20.61 12.25
N TRP A 18 -4.05 19.41 11.77
CA TRP A 18 -3.15 19.23 10.63
C TRP A 18 -3.95 18.96 9.37
N GLU A 19 -3.41 19.35 8.21
CA GLU A 19 -4.09 19.13 6.94
C GLU A 19 -4.33 17.64 6.69
N LYS A 20 -5.52 17.30 6.18
CA LYS A 20 -5.91 15.92 5.88
C LYS A 20 -4.90 15.22 4.95
N LEU A 21 -4.43 15.94 3.92
CA LEU A 21 -3.43 15.43 3.00
C LEU A 21 -2.07 15.20 3.69
N TRP A 22 -1.70 16.03 4.66
CA TRP A 22 -0.50 15.81 5.48
C TRP A 22 -0.62 14.52 6.29
N LEU A 23 -1.76 14.33 6.96
CA LEU A 23 -2.05 13.12 7.74
C LEU A 23 -2.07 11.87 6.85
N TYR A 24 -2.54 11.98 5.61
CA TYR A 24 -2.44 10.89 4.66
C TYR A 24 -0.99 10.51 4.37
N ASN A 25 -0.15 11.48 4.03
CA ASN A 25 1.28 11.23 3.77
C ASN A 25 1.98 10.59 4.98
N LEU A 26 1.64 11.03 6.20
CA LEU A 26 2.10 10.41 7.43
C LEU A 26 1.78 8.90 7.48
N HIS A 27 0.61 8.51 6.97
CA HIS A 27 0.13 7.14 6.98
C HIS A 27 0.59 6.28 5.81
N TYR A 28 1.27 6.83 4.80
CA TYR A 28 1.75 6.07 3.63
C TYR A 28 3.00 5.26 3.93
N PHE A 29 3.87 5.75 4.83
CA PHE A 29 5.17 5.14 5.10
C PHE A 29 6.13 5.14 3.88
N ASP A 30 6.07 6.17 3.03
CA ASP A 30 6.94 6.29 1.85
C ASP A 30 8.44 6.27 2.21
N ASP A 31 8.81 6.77 3.40
CA ASP A 31 10.21 6.79 3.85
C ASP A 31 10.85 5.39 3.98
N LEU A 32 10.03 4.34 4.10
CA LEU A 32 10.53 2.95 4.09
C LEU A 32 11.32 2.63 2.83
N ASN A 33 10.84 3.12 1.69
CA ASN A 33 11.40 2.84 0.36
C ASN A 33 12.14 4.06 -0.23
N ALA A 34 12.30 5.12 0.56
CA ALA A 34 12.99 6.33 0.14
C ALA A 34 14.51 6.14 0.10
N GLU A 35 15.19 7.05 -0.59
CA GLU A 35 16.64 7.09 -0.63
C GLU A 35 17.25 7.14 0.79
N GLY A 36 18.27 6.30 0.99
CA GLY A 36 18.91 6.12 2.30
C GLY A 36 18.04 5.42 3.36
N GLY A 37 16.84 4.93 3.01
CA GLY A 37 15.93 4.26 3.93
C GLY A 37 16.54 3.07 4.67
N ALA A 38 17.44 2.32 4.00
CA ALA A 38 18.18 1.20 4.61
C ALA A 38 19.00 1.60 5.85
N ALA A 39 19.47 2.86 5.93
CA ALA A 39 20.20 3.36 7.10
C ALA A 39 19.27 3.71 8.29
N ARG A 40 17.95 3.64 8.10
CA ARG A 40 16.91 4.00 9.08
C ARG A 40 16.04 2.80 9.50
N SER A 41 16.43 1.56 9.16
CA SER A 41 15.63 0.35 9.36
C SER A 41 15.18 0.12 10.81
N ASP A 42 16.03 0.41 11.80
CA ASP A 42 15.66 0.31 13.22
C ASP A 42 14.57 1.32 13.61
N TRP A 43 14.68 2.56 13.10
CA TRP A 43 13.67 3.59 13.30
C TRP A 43 12.36 3.24 12.60
N HIS A 44 12.42 2.70 11.37
CA HIS A 44 11.27 2.21 10.63
C HIS A 44 10.53 1.11 11.38
N ARG A 45 11.27 0.11 11.89
CA ARG A 45 10.70 -0.98 12.69
C ARG A 45 9.96 -0.44 13.92
N ALA A 46 10.56 0.49 14.65
CA ALA A 46 9.94 1.13 15.80
C ALA A 46 8.69 1.93 15.41
N LEU A 47 8.73 2.67 14.30
CA LEU A 47 7.59 3.45 13.79
C LEU A 47 6.42 2.56 13.37
N ILE A 48 6.70 1.45 12.69
CA ILE A 48 5.71 0.44 12.30
C ILE A 48 5.03 -0.14 13.55
N THR A 49 5.82 -0.61 14.53
CA THR A 49 5.28 -1.16 15.79
C THR A 49 4.43 -0.14 16.53
N ARG A 50 4.89 1.12 16.60
CA ARG A 50 4.14 2.21 17.21
C ARG A 50 2.82 2.45 16.49
N TRP A 51 2.82 2.48 15.16
CA TRP A 51 1.59 2.67 14.37
C TRP A 51 0.57 1.56 14.66
N VAL A 52 0.98 0.29 14.68
CA VAL A 52 0.10 -0.84 15.00
C VAL A 52 -0.51 -0.69 16.40
N ALA A 53 0.27 -0.26 17.39
CA ALA A 53 -0.21 -0.07 18.76
C ALA A 53 -1.16 1.13 18.92
N GLU A 54 -0.92 2.20 18.16
CA GLU A 54 -1.60 3.50 18.34
C GLU A 54 -2.76 3.74 17.36
N ASN A 55 -2.96 2.89 16.34
CA ASN A 55 -4.00 3.05 15.31
C ASN A 55 -4.96 1.83 15.30
N PRO A 56 -6.02 1.84 16.12
CA PRO A 56 -6.97 0.73 16.21
C PRO A 56 -7.62 0.40 14.87
N VAL A 57 -7.88 -0.89 14.64
CA VAL A 57 -8.44 -1.41 13.38
C VAL A 57 -9.71 -0.65 12.97
N GLY A 58 -9.71 -0.17 11.73
CA GLY A 58 -10.86 0.50 11.11
C GLY A 58 -11.12 1.92 11.62
N LYS A 59 -10.20 2.55 12.34
CA LYS A 59 -10.37 3.91 12.90
C LYS A 59 -9.34 4.90 12.36
N GLY A 60 -9.78 6.11 12.07
CA GLY A 60 -8.91 7.23 11.69
C GLY A 60 -8.42 7.18 10.24
N ASN A 61 -7.66 8.21 9.87
CA ASN A 61 -7.15 8.46 8.53
C ASN A 61 -6.35 7.28 7.98
N GLY A 62 -5.54 6.63 8.82
CA GLY A 62 -4.69 5.51 8.41
C GLY A 62 -5.47 4.27 7.95
N TRP A 63 -6.72 4.11 8.37
CA TRP A 63 -7.59 3.01 7.97
C TRP A 63 -8.55 3.38 6.82
N GLU A 64 -8.43 4.57 6.25
CA GLU A 64 -9.13 4.90 5.00
C GLU A 64 -8.48 4.17 3.83
N PRO A 65 -9.25 3.72 2.81
CA PRO A 65 -8.74 2.75 1.85
C PRO A 65 -7.53 3.23 1.03
N TYR A 66 -7.48 4.51 0.66
CA TYR A 66 -6.35 5.05 -0.10
C TYR A 66 -5.03 5.08 0.70
N PRO A 67 -4.92 5.72 1.89
CA PRO A 67 -3.72 5.61 2.73
C PRO A 67 -3.35 4.17 3.11
N LEU A 68 -4.36 3.34 3.38
CA LEU A 68 -4.19 1.93 3.68
C LEU A 68 -3.52 1.18 2.51
N SER A 69 -3.94 1.48 1.28
CA SER A 69 -3.38 0.86 0.06
C SER A 69 -1.90 1.17 -0.11
N LEU A 70 -1.53 2.45 0.01
CA LEU A 70 -0.14 2.88 -0.13
C LEU A 70 0.75 2.29 0.97
N ARG A 71 0.25 2.22 2.22
CA ARG A 71 0.98 1.60 3.32
C ARG A 71 1.21 0.10 3.12
N ILE A 72 0.20 -0.64 2.67
CA ILE A 72 0.34 -2.07 2.35
C ILE A 72 1.48 -2.28 1.36
N VAL A 73 1.48 -1.54 0.25
CA VAL A 73 2.54 -1.64 -0.77
C VAL A 73 3.90 -1.27 -0.19
N ASN A 74 3.99 -0.18 0.58
CA ASN A 74 5.26 0.26 1.16
C ASN A 74 5.85 -0.74 2.15
N TRP A 75 5.02 -1.33 3.02
CA TRP A 75 5.45 -2.35 3.99
C TRP A 75 5.89 -3.63 3.30
N VAL A 76 5.16 -4.08 2.28
CA VAL A 76 5.52 -5.27 1.48
C VAL A 76 6.85 -5.06 0.75
N LYS A 77 7.03 -3.92 0.07
CA LYS A 77 8.30 -3.58 -0.61
C LYS A 77 9.47 -3.54 0.38
N TRP A 78 9.26 -2.93 1.53
CA TRP A 78 10.29 -2.85 2.58
C TRP A 78 10.70 -4.24 3.06
N ALA A 79 9.74 -5.14 3.25
CA ALA A 79 10.01 -6.53 3.60
C ALA A 79 10.76 -7.29 2.48
N TRP A 80 10.32 -7.15 1.22
CA TRP A 80 11.00 -7.76 0.06
C TRP A 80 12.42 -7.22 -0.17
N ALA A 81 12.74 -6.03 0.33
CA ALA A 81 14.11 -5.50 0.34
C ALA A 81 15.02 -6.18 1.40
N GLY A 82 14.54 -7.21 2.10
CA GLY A 82 15.30 -7.98 3.09
C GLY A 82 15.15 -7.48 4.53
N ASN A 83 14.23 -6.54 4.79
CA ASN A 83 13.92 -6.12 6.15
C ASN A 83 12.90 -7.07 6.78
N GLU A 84 13.01 -7.28 8.08
CA GLU A 84 12.08 -8.12 8.83
C GLU A 84 10.93 -7.28 9.37
N LEU A 85 9.68 -7.60 9.02
CA LEU A 85 8.52 -7.02 9.69
C LEU A 85 8.36 -7.64 11.09
N PRO A 86 8.11 -6.84 12.15
CA PRO A 86 7.73 -7.38 13.45
C PRO A 86 6.50 -8.30 13.33
N PRO A 87 6.37 -9.38 14.13
CA PRO A 87 5.22 -10.29 14.04
C PRO A 87 3.87 -9.58 14.12
N VAL A 88 3.72 -8.62 15.04
CA VAL A 88 2.51 -7.79 15.17
C VAL A 88 2.21 -6.95 13.92
N ALA A 89 3.24 -6.59 13.14
CA ALA A 89 3.09 -5.87 11.89
C ALA A 89 2.65 -6.80 10.75
N VAL A 90 3.13 -8.05 10.74
CA VAL A 90 2.67 -9.08 9.79
C VAL A 90 1.18 -9.37 10.01
N GLU A 91 0.76 -9.61 11.26
CA GLU A 91 -0.65 -9.78 11.62
C GLU A 91 -1.49 -8.54 11.22
N SER A 92 -0.97 -7.34 11.52
CA SER A 92 -1.63 -6.10 11.12
C SER A 92 -1.76 -5.98 9.60
N LEU A 93 -0.74 -6.35 8.83
CA LEU A 93 -0.74 -6.26 7.38
C LEU A 93 -1.80 -7.19 6.75
N ALA A 94 -2.00 -8.39 7.31
CA ALA A 94 -3.08 -9.29 6.91
C ALA A 94 -4.47 -8.68 7.20
N LEU A 95 -4.65 -8.08 8.39
CA LEU A 95 -5.88 -7.37 8.75
C LEU A 95 -6.15 -6.16 7.84
N GLN A 96 -5.10 -5.44 7.47
CA GLN A 96 -5.15 -4.30 6.55
C GLN A 96 -5.64 -4.74 5.15
N ALA A 97 -5.06 -5.81 4.60
CA ALA A 97 -5.48 -6.37 3.32
C ALA A 97 -6.94 -6.89 3.36
N HIS A 98 -7.31 -7.62 4.42
CA HIS A 98 -8.69 -8.08 4.61
C HIS A 98 -9.67 -6.90 4.67
N PHE A 99 -9.36 -5.87 5.45
CA PHE A 99 -10.20 -4.68 5.58
C PHE A 99 -10.36 -3.95 4.24
N LEU A 100 -9.26 -3.77 3.50
CA LEU A 100 -9.27 -3.13 2.19
C LEU A 100 -10.14 -3.89 1.19
N SER A 101 -10.02 -5.22 1.15
CA SER A 101 -10.78 -6.07 0.22
C SER A 101 -12.30 -5.89 0.32
N ARG A 102 -12.79 -5.43 1.48
CA ARG A 102 -14.21 -5.21 1.78
C ARG A 102 -14.67 -3.76 1.58
N ARG A 103 -13.75 -2.84 1.27
CA ARG A 103 -13.99 -1.38 1.23
C ARG A 103 -13.32 -0.70 0.04
N LEU A 104 -13.20 -1.43 -1.06
CA LEU A 104 -12.71 -0.92 -2.34
C LEU A 104 -13.46 0.35 -2.76
N GLU A 105 -12.72 1.36 -3.20
CA GLU A 105 -13.22 2.71 -3.52
C GLU A 105 -13.83 2.78 -4.94
N TRP A 106 -14.80 1.90 -5.23
CA TRP A 106 -15.46 1.82 -6.55
C TRP A 106 -16.05 3.15 -7.05
N HIS A 107 -16.39 4.06 -6.15
CA HIS A 107 -17.02 5.34 -6.46
C HIS A 107 -16.04 6.49 -6.68
N ILE A 108 -14.80 6.35 -6.18
CA ILE A 108 -13.78 7.39 -6.30
C ILE A 108 -12.97 7.20 -7.59
N LEU A 109 -13.00 5.98 -8.18
CA LEU A 109 -12.41 5.60 -9.48
C LEU A 109 -10.95 6.12 -9.65
N GLY A 110 -10.42 6.04 -10.88
CA GLY A 110 -9.11 6.59 -11.20
C GLY A 110 -7.98 5.98 -10.38
N ASN A 111 -7.13 6.84 -9.81
CA ASN A 111 -5.95 6.44 -9.05
C ASN A 111 -6.29 5.73 -7.73
N HIS A 112 -7.42 6.03 -7.09
CA HIS A 112 -7.79 5.39 -5.81
C HIS A 112 -8.08 3.89 -5.98
N LEU A 113 -8.96 3.54 -6.92
CA LEU A 113 -9.31 2.14 -7.15
C LEU A 113 -8.11 1.34 -7.70
N LEU A 114 -7.26 1.97 -8.52
CA LEU A 114 -6.03 1.37 -9.00
C LEU A 114 -5.05 1.07 -7.84
N ALA A 115 -4.88 2.02 -6.91
CA ALA A 115 -4.07 1.84 -5.71
C ALA A 115 -4.61 0.72 -4.81
N ASN A 116 -5.94 0.65 -4.61
CA ASN A 116 -6.55 -0.45 -3.85
C ASN A 116 -6.25 -1.81 -4.51
N ALA A 117 -6.36 -1.89 -5.84
CA ALA A 117 -6.09 -3.11 -6.59
C ALA A 117 -4.63 -3.55 -6.48
N LYS A 118 -3.68 -2.61 -6.65
CA LYS A 118 -2.25 -2.85 -6.47
C LYS A 118 -1.93 -3.37 -5.07
N ALA A 119 -2.51 -2.76 -4.04
CA ALA A 119 -2.32 -3.21 -2.65
C ALA A 119 -2.79 -4.65 -2.43
N LEU A 120 -3.93 -5.05 -3.01
CA LEU A 120 -4.40 -6.45 -2.94
C LEU A 120 -3.51 -7.42 -3.71
N ILE A 121 -2.96 -7.03 -4.86
CA ILE A 121 -1.96 -7.83 -5.58
C ILE A 121 -0.74 -8.05 -4.71
N PHE A 122 -0.18 -6.97 -4.13
CA PHE A 122 1.01 -7.04 -3.28
C PHE A 122 0.76 -7.90 -2.03
N ALA A 123 -0.37 -7.71 -1.34
CA ALA A 123 -0.73 -8.54 -0.19
C ALA A 123 -0.92 -10.02 -0.58
N GLY A 124 -1.58 -10.29 -1.71
CA GLY A 124 -1.79 -11.65 -2.21
C GLY A 124 -0.52 -12.35 -2.68
N LEU A 125 0.51 -11.60 -3.07
CA LEU A 125 1.84 -12.13 -3.38
C LEU A 125 2.72 -12.28 -2.12
N PHE A 126 2.47 -11.48 -1.08
CA PHE A 126 3.24 -11.49 0.16
C PHE A 126 2.83 -12.60 1.13
N PHE A 127 1.53 -12.92 1.19
CA PHE A 127 0.98 -13.96 2.05
C PHE A 127 0.66 -15.26 1.30
N ASP A 128 0.51 -16.34 2.06
CA ASP A 128 0.01 -17.63 1.58
C ASP A 128 -1.46 -17.90 1.96
N GLY A 129 -2.06 -18.83 1.24
CA GLY A 129 -3.37 -19.40 1.54
C GLY A 129 -4.54 -18.80 0.75
N MET A 130 -5.72 -19.37 0.94
CA MET A 130 -6.93 -19.03 0.16
C MET A 130 -7.33 -17.56 0.24
N GLU A 131 -7.06 -16.90 1.38
CA GLU A 131 -7.33 -15.46 1.54
C GLU A 131 -6.43 -14.62 0.63
N ALA A 132 -5.14 -14.93 0.59
CA ALA A 132 -4.14 -14.28 -0.25
C ALA A 132 -4.44 -14.47 -1.74
N GLU A 133 -4.82 -15.70 -2.14
CA GLU A 133 -5.25 -16.00 -3.50
C GLU A 133 -6.47 -15.17 -3.93
N ARG A 134 -7.45 -15.00 -3.03
CA ARG A 134 -8.63 -14.15 -3.28
C ARG A 134 -8.26 -12.68 -3.43
N TRP A 135 -7.34 -12.16 -2.62
CA TRP A 135 -6.85 -10.79 -2.76
C TRP A 135 -6.14 -10.61 -4.09
N LEU A 136 -5.24 -11.52 -4.46
CA LEU A 136 -4.52 -11.47 -5.73
C LEU A 136 -5.47 -11.49 -6.92
N ALA A 137 -6.42 -12.43 -6.95
CA ALA A 137 -7.40 -12.54 -8.03
C ALA A 137 -8.27 -11.28 -8.14
N THR A 138 -8.74 -10.75 -7.00
CA THR A 138 -9.55 -9.54 -6.94
C THR A 138 -8.76 -8.33 -7.44
N GLY A 139 -7.54 -8.15 -6.93
CA GLY A 139 -6.64 -7.07 -7.32
C GLY A 139 -6.31 -7.12 -8.80
N ALA A 140 -5.92 -8.28 -9.33
CA ALA A 140 -5.60 -8.46 -10.75
C ALA A 140 -6.78 -8.13 -11.67
N ALA A 141 -7.99 -8.59 -11.33
CA ALA A 141 -9.19 -8.31 -12.12
C ALA A 141 -9.51 -6.80 -12.17
N ILE A 142 -9.41 -6.11 -11.03
CA ILE A 142 -9.65 -4.67 -10.96
C ILE A 142 -8.57 -3.90 -11.70
N PHE A 143 -7.30 -4.26 -11.48
CA PHE A 143 -6.16 -3.59 -12.08
C PHE A 143 -6.22 -3.68 -13.61
N SER A 144 -6.46 -4.87 -14.16
CA SER A 144 -6.62 -5.06 -15.60
C SER A 144 -7.77 -4.24 -16.18
N ARG A 145 -8.91 -4.16 -15.47
CA ARG A 145 -10.06 -3.35 -15.91
C ARG A 145 -9.73 -1.86 -15.90
N GLN A 146 -9.11 -1.38 -14.83
CA GLN A 146 -8.73 0.04 -14.69
C GLN A 146 -7.69 0.45 -15.73
N LEU A 147 -6.71 -0.40 -16.04
CA LEU A 147 -5.75 -0.10 -17.12
C LEU A 147 -6.43 0.05 -18.48
N GLY A 148 -7.38 -0.82 -18.81
CA GLY A 148 -8.16 -0.70 -20.05
C GLY A 148 -9.03 0.55 -20.13
N GLU A 149 -9.43 1.11 -18.99
CA GLU A 149 -10.18 2.36 -18.90
C GLU A 149 -9.26 3.60 -18.96
N GLN A 150 -8.08 3.52 -18.35
CA GLN A 150 -7.22 4.68 -18.12
C GLN A 150 -6.14 4.88 -19.18
N VAL A 151 -5.72 3.81 -19.87
CA VAL A 151 -4.67 3.85 -20.90
C VAL A 151 -5.31 3.76 -22.28
N LEU A 152 -5.12 4.81 -23.07
CA LEU A 152 -5.65 4.92 -24.43
C LEU A 152 -4.88 4.03 -25.41
N SER A 153 -5.42 3.86 -26.63
CA SER A 153 -4.81 2.99 -27.65
C SER A 153 -3.43 3.47 -28.14
N ASP A 154 -3.07 4.73 -27.89
CA ASP A 154 -1.75 5.31 -28.17
C ASP A 154 -0.78 5.20 -26.97
N GLY A 155 -1.21 4.60 -25.86
CA GLY A 155 -0.45 4.46 -24.62
C GLY A 155 -0.55 5.66 -23.67
N GLY A 156 -1.22 6.74 -24.06
CA GLY A 156 -1.42 7.90 -23.20
C GLY A 156 -2.41 7.63 -22.07
N HIS A 157 -2.22 8.28 -20.91
CA HIS A 157 -3.24 8.28 -19.85
C HIS A 157 -4.38 9.25 -20.20
N PHE A 158 -5.62 8.86 -19.94
CA PHE A 158 -6.81 9.61 -20.38
C PHE A 158 -6.90 11.03 -19.80
N GLU A 159 -6.32 11.31 -18.63
CA GLU A 159 -6.31 12.64 -18.02
C GLU A 159 -5.37 13.63 -18.73
N ARG A 160 -4.51 13.13 -19.64
CA ARG A 160 -3.55 13.96 -20.40
C ARG A 160 -2.64 14.82 -19.50
N SER A 161 -2.38 14.32 -18.30
CA SER A 161 -1.47 14.91 -17.33
C SER A 161 -0.19 14.07 -17.24
N PRO A 162 0.99 14.66 -17.46
CA PRO A 162 2.25 13.95 -17.29
C PRO A 162 2.42 13.34 -15.89
N MET A 163 1.89 14.01 -14.87
CA MET A 163 1.95 13.53 -13.48
C MET A 163 1.15 12.24 -13.31
N TYR A 164 -0.12 12.20 -13.74
CA TYR A 164 -0.94 10.99 -13.62
C TYR A 164 -0.46 9.87 -14.52
N HIS A 165 0.06 10.20 -15.70
CA HIS A 165 0.69 9.21 -16.57
C HIS A 165 1.90 8.54 -15.89
N ALA A 166 2.79 9.32 -15.27
CA ALA A 166 3.94 8.80 -14.55
C ALA A 166 3.54 7.92 -13.37
N GLN A 167 2.53 8.33 -12.60
CA GLN A 167 2.02 7.56 -11.46
C GLN A 167 1.44 6.19 -11.91
N VAL A 168 0.60 6.17 -12.95
CA VAL A 168 0.04 4.92 -13.47
C VAL A 168 1.14 4.03 -14.06
N LEU A 169 2.13 4.61 -14.73
CA LEU A 169 3.27 3.87 -15.26
C LEU A 169 4.07 3.20 -14.14
N GLU A 170 4.36 3.92 -13.04
CA GLU A 170 5.02 3.35 -11.87
C GLU A 170 4.20 2.19 -11.28
N ASP A 171 2.89 2.37 -11.11
CA ASP A 171 2.00 1.31 -10.63
C ASP A 171 2.03 0.06 -11.51
N VAL A 172 2.02 0.23 -12.83
CA VAL A 172 2.15 -0.88 -13.79
C VAL A 172 3.49 -1.59 -13.65
N LEU A 173 4.58 -0.83 -13.60
CA LEU A 173 5.93 -1.40 -13.48
C LEU A 173 6.09 -2.17 -12.18
N ASP A 174 5.57 -1.65 -11.07
CA ASP A 174 5.55 -2.32 -9.79
C ASP A 174 4.82 -3.66 -9.84
N VAL A 175 3.62 -3.70 -10.43
CA VAL A 175 2.83 -4.93 -10.56
C VAL A 175 3.51 -5.93 -11.48
N VAL A 176 4.07 -5.49 -12.62
CA VAL A 176 4.81 -6.36 -13.54
C VAL A 176 6.02 -6.98 -12.86
N ASN A 177 6.82 -6.17 -12.17
CA ASN A 177 8.00 -6.65 -11.45
C ASN A 177 7.64 -7.66 -10.36
N ALA A 178 6.58 -7.38 -9.59
CA ALA A 178 6.12 -8.28 -8.54
C ALA A 178 5.65 -9.63 -9.12
N LEU A 179 4.82 -9.61 -10.18
CA LEU A 179 4.32 -10.82 -10.82
C LEU A 179 5.42 -11.64 -11.50
N GLN A 180 6.44 -10.99 -12.06
CA GLN A 180 7.60 -11.68 -12.66
C GLN A 180 8.52 -12.31 -11.61
N THR A 181 8.64 -11.69 -10.43
CA THR A 181 9.47 -12.21 -9.33
C THR A 181 8.80 -13.40 -8.64
N PHE A 182 7.47 -13.40 -8.57
CA PHE A 182 6.68 -14.45 -7.93
C PHE A 182 5.71 -15.11 -8.94
N PRO A 183 6.22 -15.83 -9.96
CA PRO A 183 5.43 -16.32 -11.09
C PRO A 183 4.46 -17.45 -10.71
N ASP A 184 4.76 -18.20 -9.65
CA ASP A 184 3.87 -19.22 -9.11
C ASP A 184 3.56 -18.90 -7.64
N PRO A 185 2.30 -18.52 -7.35
CA PRO A 185 1.90 -18.21 -6.00
C PRO A 185 2.07 -19.33 -4.98
N ALA A 186 2.22 -20.58 -5.42
CA ALA A 186 2.41 -21.73 -4.55
C ALA A 186 3.89 -22.07 -4.28
N SER A 187 4.85 -21.36 -4.90
CA SER A 187 6.27 -21.78 -4.95
C SER A 187 7.26 -20.95 -4.12
N ALA A 188 6.86 -19.77 -3.64
CA ALA A 188 7.71 -18.93 -2.82
C ALA A 188 7.52 -19.26 -1.33
N GLU A 189 8.59 -19.28 -0.52
CA GLU A 189 8.44 -19.23 0.94
C GLU A 189 7.77 -17.89 1.29
N ARG A 190 6.47 -17.91 1.61
CA ARG A 190 5.74 -16.69 2.00
C ARG A 190 5.46 -16.65 3.49
N ALA A 191 5.09 -15.47 3.96
CA ALA A 191 4.68 -15.30 5.34
C ALA A 191 3.38 -16.08 5.60
N ALA A 192 3.40 -16.96 6.62
CA ALA A 192 2.19 -17.60 7.11
C ALA A 192 1.24 -16.52 7.66
N GLY A 193 0.02 -16.49 7.14
CA GLY A 193 -1.06 -15.60 7.59
C GLY A 193 -1.74 -16.07 8.87
#